data_AF-A0A947FT50-F1
#
_entry.id   AF-A0A947FT50-F1
#
_cell.length_a   1.000
_cell.length_b   1.000
_cell.length_c   1.000
_cell.angle_alpha   90.00
_cell.angle_beta   90.00
_cell.angle_gamma   90.00
#
_symmetry.space_group_name_H-M   'P 1'
#
loop_
_entity.id
_entity.type
_entity.pdbx_description
1 polymer ?
#
loop_
_entity_poly.entity_id
_entity_poly.type
_entity_poly.pdbx_seq_one_letter_code
_entity_poly.pdbx_strand_id
1 'polypeptide(L)'
;GQDEWGQAATKDILARWIKIRSLNFMRGRTFLNKFIIIDEAQNLTPKQMKTLITRAGPGTKVVCLGNVAQIDTPYLTETSSGITYVVDHFKNWQHSGHITLTIGERSRLADYASEIL
;
A
#
# COMPACT_ATOMS: atom_id res chain seq x y z
N GLY A 1 0.96 -17.14 -32.48
CA GLY A 1 1.16 -18.60 -32.21
C GLY A 1 0.45 -18.98 -30.92
N GLN A 2 0.19 -20.26 -30.64
CA GLN A 2 -0.57 -20.74 -29.45
C GLN A 2 -0.14 -20.11 -28.11
N ASP A 3 1.11 -19.68 -27.97
CA ASP A 3 1.67 -19.01 -26.79
C ASP A 3 1.13 -17.59 -26.53
N GLU A 4 0.81 -16.82 -27.57
CA GLU A 4 0.28 -15.45 -27.40
C GLU A 4 -1.15 -15.46 -26.83
N TRP A 5 -1.95 -16.47 -27.21
CA TRP A 5 -3.30 -16.67 -26.70
C TRP A 5 -3.28 -17.12 -25.23
N GLY A 6 -2.35 -17.98 -24.85
CA GLY A 6 -2.15 -18.40 -23.45
C GLY A 6 -1.69 -17.25 -22.54
N GLN A 7 -0.78 -16.40 -23.03
CA GLN A 7 -0.32 -15.21 -22.29
C GLN A 7 -1.41 -14.14 -22.15
N ALA A 8 -2.20 -13.90 -23.21
CA ALA A 8 -3.32 -12.97 -23.16
C ALA A 8 -4.40 -13.42 -22.17
N ALA A 9 -4.80 -14.70 -22.20
CA ALA A 9 -5.76 -15.26 -21.24
C ALA A 9 -5.26 -15.17 -19.79
N THR A 10 -3.97 -15.43 -19.56
CA THR A 10 -3.37 -15.30 -18.22
C THR A 10 -3.37 -13.85 -17.73
N LYS A 11 -3.02 -12.89 -18.60
CA LYS A 11 -3.09 -11.45 -18.27
C LYS A 11 -4.51 -11.00 -17.95
N ASP A 12 -5.51 -11.47 -18.68
CA ASP A 12 -6.91 -11.13 -18.43
C ASP A 12 -7.42 -11.67 -17.10
N ILE A 13 -7.01 -12.90 -16.74
CA ILE A 13 -7.31 -13.48 -15.43
C ILE A 13 -6.64 -12.65 -14.33
N LEU A 14 -5.35 -12.34 -14.45
CA LEU A 14 -4.66 -11.52 -13.44
C LEU A 14 -5.28 -10.13 -13.32
N ALA A 15 -5.58 -9.47 -14.43
CA ALA A 15 -6.23 -8.16 -14.45
C ALA A 15 -7.64 -8.21 -13.87
N ARG A 16 -8.32 -9.35 -13.85
CA ARG A 16 -9.62 -9.53 -13.19
C ARG A 16 -9.48 -9.62 -11.67
N TRP A 17 -8.40 -10.21 -11.17
CA TRP A 17 -8.18 -10.46 -9.74
C TRP A 17 -7.45 -9.31 -9.05
N ILE A 18 -6.51 -8.68 -9.73
CA ILE A 18 -5.71 -7.55 -9.24
C ILE A 18 -6.20 -6.28 -9.93
N LYS A 19 -6.65 -5.30 -9.13
CA LYS A 19 -7.16 -4.02 -9.62
C LYS A 19 -6.34 -2.89 -9.03
N ILE A 20 -5.49 -2.26 -9.84
CA ILE A 20 -4.78 -1.04 -9.48
C ILE A 20 -5.77 0.14 -9.59
N ARG A 21 -5.90 0.94 -8.53
CA ARG A 21 -6.86 2.04 -8.44
C ARG A 21 -6.24 3.22 -7.70
N SER A 22 -6.63 4.44 -8.09
CA SER A 22 -6.26 5.64 -7.35
C SER A 22 -7.05 5.77 -6.05
N LEU A 23 -6.54 6.57 -5.12
CA LEU A 23 -7.20 6.89 -3.86
C LEU A 23 -8.64 7.40 -4.06
N ASN A 24 -8.86 8.22 -5.08
CA ASN A 24 -10.17 8.81 -5.39
C ASN A 24 -11.22 7.75 -5.75
N PHE A 25 -10.80 6.62 -6.33
CA PHE A 25 -11.71 5.53 -6.64
C PHE A 25 -12.34 4.90 -5.38
N MET A 26 -11.62 4.91 -4.26
CA MET A 26 -12.03 4.27 -3.02
C MET A 26 -13.11 5.09 -2.28
N ARG A 27 -13.20 6.39 -2.57
CA ARG A 27 -14.11 7.31 -1.87
C ARG A 27 -15.57 6.92 -2.11
N GLY A 28 -16.35 6.81 -1.02
CA GLY A 28 -17.79 6.51 -1.08
C GLY A 28 -18.14 5.05 -1.40
N ARG A 29 -17.16 4.14 -1.50
CA ARG A 29 -17.39 2.71 -1.78
C ARG A 29 -17.18 1.86 -0.53
N THR A 30 -17.79 0.68 -0.47
CA THR A 30 -17.45 -0.32 0.56
C THR A 30 -16.91 -1.56 -0.13
N PHE A 31 -15.80 -2.09 0.37
CA PHE A 31 -15.15 -3.28 -0.18
C PHE A 31 -15.39 -4.46 0.74
N LEU A 32 -15.95 -5.53 0.18
CA LEU A 32 -16.27 -6.77 0.88
C LEU A 32 -15.41 -7.90 0.34
N ASN A 33 -14.91 -8.77 1.22
CA ASN A 33 -14.10 -9.94 0.86
C ASN A 33 -12.91 -9.57 -0.06
N LYS A 34 -12.18 -8.50 0.26
CA LYS A 34 -11.01 -8.04 -0.51
C LYS A 34 -9.73 -8.00 0.32
N PHE A 35 -8.60 -8.09 -0.36
CA PHE A 35 -7.32 -7.61 0.17
C PHE A 35 -7.03 -6.25 -0.49
N ILE A 36 -6.84 -5.23 0.34
CA ILE A 36 -6.46 -3.89 -0.10
C ILE A 36 -5.02 -3.68 0.32
N ILE A 37 -4.15 -3.41 -0.66
CA ILE A 37 -2.75 -3.02 -0.41
C ILE A 37 -2.66 -1.53 -0.72
N ILE A 38 -2.21 -0.75 0.26
CA ILE A 38 -1.91 0.67 0.12
C ILE A 38 -0.40 0.77 0.17
N ASP A 39 0.21 0.99 -0.99
CA ASP A 39 1.63 1.23 -1.13
C ASP A 39 1.96 2.72 -0.98
N GLU A 40 3.21 3.04 -0.63
CA GLU A 40 3.68 4.41 -0.38
C GLU A 40 2.82 5.17 0.64
N ALA A 41 2.35 4.47 1.67
CA ALA A 41 1.40 4.99 2.65
C ALA A 41 1.96 6.16 3.50
N GLN A 42 3.28 6.35 3.54
CA GLN A 42 3.91 7.51 4.19
C GLN A 42 3.50 8.83 3.53
N ASN A 43 3.14 8.81 2.24
CA ASN A 43 2.72 9.98 1.48
C ASN A 43 1.24 10.33 1.67
N LEU A 44 0.51 9.59 2.50
CA LEU A 44 -0.89 9.87 2.82
C LEU A 44 -1.00 10.73 4.07
N THR A 45 -1.96 11.65 4.08
CA THR A 45 -2.38 12.33 5.31
C THR A 45 -3.19 11.36 6.21
N PRO A 46 -3.27 11.61 7.54
CA PRO A 46 -4.16 10.87 8.44
C PRO A 46 -5.62 10.82 7.97
N LYS A 47 -6.11 11.92 7.39
CA LYS A 47 -7.46 12.03 6.84
C LYS A 47 -7.66 11.12 5.63
N GLN A 48 -6.70 11.06 4.71
CA GLN A 48 -6.77 10.15 3.56
C GLN A 48 -6.70 8.70 4.02
N MET A 49 -5.80 8.38 4.94
CA MET A 49 -5.67 7.03 5.48
C MET A 49 -6.95 6.54 6.16
N LYS A 50 -7.55 7.36 7.04
CA LYS A 50 -8.86 7.08 7.65
C LYS A 50 -9.95 6.89 6.59
N THR A 51 -9.94 7.71 5.54
CA THR A 51 -10.92 7.60 4.45
C THR A 51 -10.82 6.27 3.72
N LEU A 52 -9.62 5.70 3.55
CA LEU A 52 -9.41 4.40 2.91
C LEU A 52 -9.77 3.23 3.82
N ILE A 53 -9.25 3.21 5.04
CA ILE A 53 -9.44 2.08 5.98
C ILE A 53 -10.92 1.89 6.30
N THR A 54 -11.68 2.97 6.48
CA THR A 54 -13.12 2.92 6.76
C THR A 54 -13.97 2.38 5.59
N ARG A 55 -13.36 2.05 4.45
CA ARG A 55 -14.03 1.39 3.31
C ARG A 55 -13.93 -0.13 3.37
N ALA A 56 -13.11 -0.67 4.25
CA ALA A 56 -13.04 -2.10 4.49
C ALA A 56 -14.30 -2.57 5.23
N GLY A 57 -15.16 -3.30 4.53
CA GLY A 57 -16.29 -4.01 5.14
C GLY A 57 -15.93 -5.45 5.50
N PRO A 58 -16.93 -6.26 5.88
CA PRO A 58 -16.72 -7.66 6.28
C PRO A 58 -15.86 -8.46 5.30
N GLY A 59 -14.98 -9.29 5.87
CA GLY A 59 -14.05 -10.15 5.13
C GLY A 59 -12.91 -9.41 4.41
N THR A 60 -12.81 -8.08 4.56
CA THR A 60 -11.72 -7.29 3.96
C THR A 60 -10.55 -7.12 4.91
N LYS A 61 -9.33 -7.24 4.37
CA LYS A 61 -8.08 -6.92 5.06
C LYS A 61 -7.38 -5.77 4.35
N VAL A 62 -6.75 -4.89 5.13
CA VAL A 62 -5.97 -3.76 4.62
C VAL A 62 -4.52 -3.96 5.05
N VAL A 63 -3.60 -3.81 4.10
CA VAL A 63 -2.15 -3.86 4.31
C VAL A 63 -1.60 -2.53 3.84
N CYS A 64 -0.97 -1.77 4.75
CA CYS A 64 -0.28 -0.54 4.42
C CYS A 64 1.22 -0.82 4.36
N LEU A 65 1.86 -0.40 3.27
CA LEU A 65 3.30 -0.48 3.04
C LEU A 65 3.82 0.95 2.92
N GLY A 66 5.03 1.20 3.40
CA GLY A 66 5.66 2.50 3.28
C GLY A 66 6.94 2.64 4.08
N ASN A 67 7.71 3.67 3.76
CA ASN A 67 8.95 4.00 4.42
C ASN A 67 8.89 5.46 4.92
N VAL A 68 8.82 5.65 6.24
CA VAL A 68 8.71 6.99 6.84
C VAL A 68 9.91 7.89 6.56
N ALA A 69 11.09 7.31 6.24
CA ALA A 69 12.28 8.06 5.85
C ALA A 69 12.23 8.58 4.39
N GLN A 70 11.23 8.16 3.60
CA GLN A 70 11.04 8.53 2.18
C GLN A 70 9.69 9.23 1.99
N ILE A 71 9.45 10.27 2.78
CA ILE A 71 8.29 11.15 2.60
C ILE A 71 8.60 12.12 1.45
N ASP A 72 7.78 12.10 0.41
CA ASP A 72 8.01 12.86 -0.83
C ASP A 72 7.45 14.29 -0.76
N THR A 73 6.73 14.64 0.30
CA THR A 73 6.03 15.92 0.40
C THR A 73 6.44 16.71 1.64
N PRO A 74 6.71 18.03 1.51
CA PRO A 74 7.08 18.87 2.66
C PRO A 74 5.91 19.11 3.63
N TYR A 75 4.69 18.73 3.26
CA TYR A 75 3.49 18.89 4.10
C TYR A 75 3.25 17.74 5.06
N LEU A 76 4.08 16.69 4.99
CA LEU A 76 4.04 15.55 5.90
C LEU A 76 5.40 15.38 6.57
N THR A 77 5.35 14.83 7.76
CA THR A 77 6.51 14.48 8.57
C THR A 77 6.35 13.04 9.05
N GLU A 78 7.42 12.44 9.55
CA GLU A 78 7.37 11.10 10.15
C GLU A 78 6.29 11.01 11.24
N THR A 79 6.05 12.08 11.99
CA THR A 79 5.06 12.16 13.06
C THR A 79 3.64 12.52 12.58
N SER A 80 3.48 13.02 11.36
CA SER A 80 2.19 13.45 10.81
C SER A 80 1.72 12.64 9.60
N SER A 81 2.50 11.64 9.18
CA SER A 81 2.15 10.72 8.08
C SER A 81 0.97 9.81 8.44
N GLY A 82 0.27 9.35 7.41
CA GLY A 82 -0.88 8.46 7.54
C GLY A 82 -0.50 7.08 8.07
N ILE A 83 0.70 6.58 7.74
CA ILE A 83 1.18 5.29 8.25
C ILE A 83 1.49 5.37 9.75
N THR A 84 2.20 6.41 10.21
CA THR A 84 2.48 6.61 11.64
C THR A 84 1.19 6.82 12.44
N TYR A 85 0.25 7.59 11.89
CA TYR A 85 -1.07 7.77 12.49
C TYR A 85 -1.79 6.44 12.73
N VAL A 86 -1.82 5.55 11.72
CA VAL A 86 -2.48 4.24 11.85
C VAL A 86 -1.75 3.34 12.83
N VAL A 87 -0.43 3.26 12.77
CA VAL A 87 0.35 2.43 13.71
C VAL A 87 0.05 2.86 15.14
N ASP A 88 0.08 4.16 15.43
CA ASP A 88 -0.16 4.66 16.79
C ASP A 88 -1.58 4.36 17.30
N HIS A 89 -2.60 4.50 16.45
CA HIS A 89 -4.00 4.27 16.85
C HIS A 89 -4.39 2.79 16.88
N PHE A 90 -3.71 1.95 16.09
CA PHE A 90 -4.05 0.53 15.96
C PHE A 90 -3.18 -0.35 16.84
N LYS A 91 -2.06 0.12 17.42
CA LYS A 91 -1.11 -0.68 18.21
C LYS A 91 -1.72 -1.54 19.33
N ASN A 92 -2.85 -1.12 19.90
CA ASN A 92 -3.54 -1.86 20.97
C ASN A 92 -4.77 -2.66 20.48
N TRP A 93 -5.07 -2.62 19.18
CA TRP A 93 -6.17 -3.39 18.62
C TRP A 93 -5.69 -4.80 18.29
N GLN A 94 -6.33 -5.81 18.92
CA GLN A 94 -5.98 -7.23 18.82
C GLN A 94 -5.94 -7.78 17.38
N HIS A 95 -6.63 -7.13 16.44
CA HIS A 95 -6.69 -7.55 15.04
C HIS A 95 -5.74 -6.76 14.13
N SER A 96 -4.86 -5.95 14.71
CA SER A 96 -3.77 -5.29 14.00
C SER A 96 -2.44 -6.04 14.16
N GLY A 97 -1.54 -5.81 13.22
CA GLY A 97 -0.12 -6.14 13.36
C GLY A 97 0.69 -5.08 12.64
N HIS A 98 1.83 -4.69 13.22
CA HIS A 98 2.82 -3.85 12.56
C HIS A 98 4.13 -4.62 12.53
N ILE A 99 4.78 -4.61 11.37
CA ILE A 99 6.06 -5.29 11.17
C ILE A 99 7.01 -4.25 10.61
N THR A 100 8.12 -4.03 11.30
CA THR A 100 9.21 -3.21 10.81
C THR A 100 10.23 -4.12 10.13
N LEU A 101 10.39 -3.96 8.82
CA LEU A 101 11.45 -4.62 8.07
C LEU A 101 12.74 -3.82 8.28
N THR A 102 13.77 -4.43 8.86
CA THR A 102 15.04 -3.78 9.18
C THR A 102 16.08 -3.88 8.05
N ILE A 103 15.85 -4.77 7.09
CA ILE A 103 16.74 -5.03 5.96
C ILE A 103 15.93 -4.87 4.67
N GLY A 104 16.43 -4.03 3.77
CA GLY A 104 15.90 -3.90 2.42
C GLY A 104 16.80 -4.62 1.43
N GLU A 105 16.22 -5.53 0.66
CA GLU A 105 16.90 -6.14 -0.48
C GLU A 105 16.87 -5.17 -1.66
N ARG A 106 18.04 -4.78 -2.14
CA ARG A 106 18.19 -3.89 -3.30
C ARG A 106 18.82 -4.66 -4.44
N SER A 107 18.48 -4.26 -5.67
CA SER A 107 19.17 -4.81 -6.83
C SER A 107 20.58 -4.22 -6.93
N ARG A 108 21.50 -4.97 -7.55
CA ARG A 108 22.85 -4.46 -7.87
C ARG A 108 22.85 -3.09 -8.54
N LEU A 109 21.83 -2.79 -9.35
CA LEU A 109 21.66 -1.48 -10.00
C LEU A 109 21.34 -0.38 -8.98
N ALA A 110 20.43 -0.65 -8.05
CA ALA A 110 20.02 0.32 -7.03
C ALA A 110 21.13 0.58 -6.00
N ASP A 111 21.92 -0.44 -5.66
CA ASP A 111 23.09 -0.29 -4.80
C ASP A 111 24.14 0.59 -5.47
N TYR A 112 24.51 0.27 -6.71
CA TYR A 112 25.46 1.09 -7.48
C TYR A 112 24.98 2.54 -7.62
N ALA A 113 23.69 2.75 -7.93
CA ALA A 113 23.13 4.10 -8.04
C ALA A 113 23.20 4.89 -6.73
N SER A 114 23.02 4.24 -5.57
CA SER A 114 23.08 4.88 -4.25
C SER A 114 24.50 5.34 -3.88
N GLU A 115 25.53 4.76 -4.50
CA GLU A 115 26.93 5.13 -4.25
C GLU A 115 27.38 6.32 -5.11
N ILE A 116 26.80 6.49 -6.31
CA ILE A 116 27.29 7.43 -7.32
C ILE A 116 26.41 8.68 -7.53
N LEU A 117 25.14 8.65 -7.09
CA LEU A 117 24.18 9.76 -7.18
C LEU A 117 23.96 10.39 -5.80
#